data_AF-A0A5M8SXQ6-F1
#
_entry.id   AF-A0A5M8SXQ6-F1
#
_cell.length_a   1.000
_cell.length_b   1.000
_cell.length_c   1.000
_cell.angle_alpha   90.00
_cell.angle_beta   90.00
_cell.angle_gamma   90.00
#
_symmetry.space_group_name_H-M   'P 1'
#
loop_
_entity.id
_entity.type
_entity.pdbx_description
1 polymer ?
#
loop_
_entity_poly.entity_id
_entity_poly.type
_entity_poly.pdbx_seq_one_letter_code
_entity_poly.pdbx_strand_id
1 'polypeptide(L)'
;MLIPSIDLLGGRIVQLVRGEKLRLAFDDFNYWIEKFSRYPLVQLIDLDAAMRQGDNSALVAQICKRLPCQVGGGFRSTERAQQVLDQGAQRVIIGSALFSAEQDSPTVNTAFAAELAATVGAEKLVAGIDTKNGRIAVKGWKASVALTPDQAIPELDPFVSAFLYTHVDGEGMMQGFPLDIAARLRRLTQRQLIVAGGIRSQQEIDDLHALGADAVVGMAIYTDAIAV
;
A
#
# COMPACT_ATOMS: atom_id res chain seq x y z
N MET A 1 -3.20 7.02 -12.65
CA MET A 1 -2.03 6.36 -13.28
C MET A 1 -1.88 4.94 -12.76
N LEU A 2 -1.21 4.07 -13.52
CA LEU A 2 -0.81 2.73 -13.10
C LEU A 2 0.45 2.78 -12.23
N ILE A 3 0.41 2.11 -11.08
CA ILE A 3 1.53 1.89 -10.15
C ILE A 3 1.74 0.36 -10.03
N PRO A 4 2.79 -0.22 -10.60
CA PRO A 4 3.07 -1.65 -10.40
C PRO A 4 3.44 -1.92 -8.94
N SER A 5 3.06 -3.10 -8.41
CA SER A 5 3.48 -3.53 -7.08
C SER A 5 4.46 -4.69 -7.09
N ILE A 6 5.37 -4.69 -6.12
CA ILE A 6 6.26 -5.79 -5.76
C ILE A 6 5.99 -6.12 -4.29
N ASP A 7 5.64 -7.37 -4.00
CA ASP A 7 5.54 -7.87 -2.64
C ASP A 7 6.72 -8.80 -2.34
N LEU A 8 7.38 -8.61 -1.20
CA LEU A 8 8.52 -9.40 -0.76
C LEU A 8 8.13 -10.34 0.37
N LEU A 9 8.40 -11.64 0.18
CA LEU A 9 8.15 -12.66 1.20
C LEU A 9 9.22 -13.76 1.14
N GLY A 10 9.89 -13.99 2.27
CA GLY A 10 10.99 -14.95 2.38
C GLY A 10 12.13 -14.65 1.41
N GLY A 11 12.46 -13.37 1.21
CA GLY A 11 13.52 -12.94 0.30
C GLY A 11 13.22 -13.19 -1.19
N ARG A 12 11.94 -13.21 -1.59
CA ARG A 12 11.48 -13.44 -2.97
C ARG A 12 10.38 -12.46 -3.35
N ILE A 13 10.23 -12.17 -4.64
CA ILE A 13 9.05 -11.46 -5.15
C ILE A 13 7.90 -12.46 -5.18
N VAL A 14 6.76 -12.13 -4.58
CA VAL A 14 5.59 -13.00 -4.52
C VAL A 14 4.34 -12.30 -5.01
N GLN A 15 3.33 -13.11 -5.33
CA GLN A 15 1.95 -12.66 -5.44
C GLN A 15 1.07 -13.55 -4.58
N LEU A 16 0.26 -12.93 -3.73
CA LEU A 16 -0.67 -13.62 -2.83
C LEU A 16 -2.11 -13.39 -3.27
N VAL A 17 -2.98 -14.37 -3.04
CA VAL A 17 -4.44 -14.19 -3.10
C VAL A 17 -4.93 -13.90 -1.68
N ARG A 18 -5.67 -12.79 -1.51
CA ARG A 18 -6.13 -12.29 -0.20
C ARG A 18 -5.02 -12.16 0.86
N GLY A 19 -3.77 -11.96 0.45
CA GLY A 19 -2.64 -11.78 1.38
C GLY A 19 -2.21 -13.05 2.13
N GLU A 20 -2.74 -14.21 1.80
CA GLU A 20 -2.47 -15.45 2.54
C GLU A 20 -1.99 -16.59 1.62
N LYS A 21 -2.64 -16.79 0.48
CA LYS A 21 -2.35 -17.92 -0.39
C LYS A 21 -1.31 -17.55 -1.45
N LEU A 22 -0.11 -18.12 -1.34
CA LEU A 22 0.93 -17.98 -2.36
C LEU A 22 0.42 -18.46 -3.73
N ARG A 23 0.53 -17.58 -4.73
CA ARG A 23 0.12 -17.86 -6.11
C ARG A 23 1.31 -17.95 -7.05
N LEU A 24 2.23 -16.99 -6.95
CA LEU A 24 3.45 -16.90 -7.76
C LEU A 24 4.63 -16.51 -6.85
N ALA A 25 5.82 -16.96 -7.20
CA ALA A 25 7.07 -16.59 -6.56
C ALA A 25 8.18 -16.47 -7.61
N PHE A 26 9.04 -15.48 -7.48
CA PHE A 26 10.11 -15.17 -8.41
C PHE A 26 11.39 -14.80 -7.66
N ASP A 27 12.51 -15.30 -8.14
CA ASP A 27 13.86 -15.01 -7.62
C ASP A 27 14.63 -14.04 -8.53
N ASP A 28 14.14 -13.77 -9.75
CA ASP A 28 14.77 -12.85 -10.70
C ASP A 28 14.33 -11.40 -10.45
N PHE A 29 14.99 -10.78 -9.47
CA PHE A 29 14.77 -9.37 -9.15
C PHE A 29 15.13 -8.43 -10.30
N ASN A 30 16.16 -8.76 -11.09
CA ASN A 30 16.63 -7.89 -12.15
C ASN A 30 15.57 -7.73 -13.23
N TYR A 31 14.96 -8.84 -13.65
CA TYR A 31 13.86 -8.82 -14.61
C TYR A 31 12.73 -7.89 -14.17
N TRP A 32 12.23 -8.04 -12.94
CA TRP A 32 11.12 -7.24 -12.44
C TRP A 32 11.49 -5.76 -12.22
N ILE A 33 12.71 -5.50 -11.75
CA ILE A 33 13.22 -4.13 -11.62
C ILE A 33 13.28 -3.45 -12.99
N GLU A 34 13.83 -4.12 -14.00
CA GLU A 34 13.91 -3.56 -15.36
C GLU A 34 12.51 -3.37 -15.97
N LYS A 35 11.61 -4.34 -15.80
CA LYS A 35 10.23 -4.26 -16.26
C LYS A 35 9.49 -3.06 -15.67
N PHE A 36 9.75 -2.71 -14.41
CA PHE A 36 9.09 -1.57 -13.75
C PHE A 36 9.87 -0.24 -13.82
N SER A 37 11.06 -0.23 -14.43
CA SER A 37 11.95 0.95 -14.46
C SER A 37 11.35 2.19 -15.15
N ARG A 38 10.41 2.00 -16.07
CA ARG A 38 9.74 3.10 -16.80
C ARG A 38 8.63 3.77 -15.99
N TYR A 39 8.21 3.18 -14.87
CA TYR A 39 7.11 3.71 -14.07
C TYR A 39 7.63 4.78 -13.11
N PRO A 40 6.92 5.93 -12.96
CA PRO A 40 7.38 7.03 -12.11
C PRO A 40 7.28 6.70 -10.61
N LEU A 41 6.56 5.62 -10.26
CA LEU A 41 6.35 5.15 -8.91
C LEU A 41 6.08 3.65 -8.92
N VAL A 42 6.68 2.93 -7.99
CA VAL A 42 6.48 1.49 -7.76
C VAL A 42 6.10 1.28 -6.30
N GLN A 43 5.09 0.46 -6.04
CA GLN A 43 4.74 0.06 -4.68
C GLN A 43 5.57 -1.15 -4.27
N LEU A 44 6.30 -1.06 -3.16
CA LEU A 44 7.12 -2.15 -2.64
C LEU A 44 6.64 -2.51 -1.23
N ILE A 45 6.17 -3.73 -1.01
CA ILE A 45 5.67 -4.17 0.30
C ILE A 45 6.57 -5.26 0.86
N ASP A 46 7.18 -5.00 2.02
CA ASP A 46 7.88 -6.01 2.82
C ASP A 46 6.87 -6.77 3.69
N LEU A 47 6.41 -7.93 3.19
CA LEU A 47 5.42 -8.75 3.89
C LEU A 47 6.03 -9.43 5.13
N ASP A 48 7.33 -9.77 5.12
CA ASP A 48 7.99 -10.32 6.31
C ASP A 48 7.95 -9.33 7.48
N ALA A 49 8.28 -8.06 7.20
CA ALA A 49 8.19 -6.98 8.19
C ALA A 49 6.74 -6.69 8.61
N ALA A 50 5.80 -6.71 7.66
CA ALA A 50 4.38 -6.54 7.95
C ALA A 50 3.85 -7.61 8.92
N MET A 51 4.21 -8.88 8.65
CA MET A 51 3.79 -10.07 9.38
C MET A 51 4.60 -10.34 10.66
N ARG A 52 5.68 -9.60 10.92
CA ARG A 52 6.60 -9.75 12.07
C ARG A 52 7.34 -11.09 12.08
N GLN A 53 7.79 -11.54 10.92
CA GLN A 53 8.52 -12.81 10.76
C GLN A 53 9.95 -12.62 10.24
N GLY A 54 10.46 -11.39 10.31
CA GLY A 54 11.74 -10.96 9.77
C GLY A 54 11.58 -9.63 9.05
N ASP A 55 12.55 -9.29 8.22
CA ASP A 55 12.49 -8.18 7.29
C ASP A 55 13.36 -8.46 6.06
N ASN A 56 13.12 -7.70 4.99
CA ASN A 56 13.87 -7.76 3.75
C ASN A 56 14.70 -6.47 3.55
N SER A 57 15.22 -5.84 4.60
CA SER A 57 15.80 -4.49 4.51
C SER A 57 16.92 -4.35 3.47
N ALA A 58 17.79 -5.35 3.33
CA ALA A 58 18.85 -5.33 2.33
C ALA A 58 18.29 -5.33 0.89
N LEU A 59 17.25 -6.12 0.65
CA LEU A 59 16.58 -6.23 -0.64
C LEU A 59 15.74 -4.98 -0.94
N VAL A 60 15.04 -4.44 0.07
CA VAL A 60 14.34 -3.16 -0.04
C VAL A 60 15.29 -2.05 -0.46
N ALA A 61 16.45 -1.93 0.19
CA ALA A 61 17.47 -0.95 -0.17
C ALA A 61 18.03 -1.17 -1.59
N GLN A 62 18.23 -2.41 -2.02
CA GLN A 62 18.67 -2.72 -3.38
C GLN A 62 17.65 -2.28 -4.43
N ILE A 63 16.36 -2.54 -4.19
CA ILE A 63 15.28 -2.18 -5.12
C ILE A 63 15.09 -0.65 -5.16
N CYS A 64 15.06 0.02 -4.01
CA CYS A 64 14.86 1.48 -3.92
C CYS A 64 15.99 2.28 -4.58
N LYS A 65 17.21 1.73 -4.71
CA LYS A 65 18.30 2.36 -5.47
C LYS A 65 18.05 2.38 -6.98
N ARG A 66 17.18 1.51 -7.50
CA ARG A 66 16.95 1.32 -8.94
C ARG A 66 15.54 1.71 -9.38
N LEU A 67 14.61 1.84 -8.44
CA LEU A 67 13.22 2.18 -8.70
C LEU A 67 12.72 3.30 -7.76
N PRO A 68 11.84 4.18 -8.26
CA PRO A 68 11.16 5.16 -7.42
C PRO A 68 10.10 4.47 -6.56
N CYS A 69 10.47 4.02 -5.37
CA CYS A 69 9.58 3.21 -4.53
C CYS A 69 8.84 4.03 -3.47
N GLN A 70 7.54 3.72 -3.29
CA GLN A 70 6.88 3.88 -2.00
C GLN A 70 6.88 2.54 -1.26
N VAL A 71 7.32 2.52 -0.01
CA VAL A 71 7.58 1.27 0.71
C VAL A 71 6.60 1.07 1.85
N GLY A 72 5.92 -0.07 1.87
CA GLY A 72 5.10 -0.53 2.99
C GLY A 72 5.73 -1.73 3.69
N GLY A 73 5.36 -1.96 4.95
CA GLY A 73 5.79 -3.15 5.70
C GLY A 73 6.31 -2.82 7.11
N GLY A 74 5.49 -3.11 8.12
CA GLY A 74 5.96 -3.21 9.51
C GLY A 74 6.32 -1.89 10.22
N PHE A 75 6.08 -0.72 9.63
CA PHE A 75 6.36 0.58 10.24
C PHE A 75 5.54 0.81 11.51
N ARG A 76 6.23 0.84 12.65
CA ARG A 76 5.65 1.02 14.00
C ARG A 76 6.42 2.04 14.83
N SER A 77 7.44 2.65 14.25
CA SER A 77 8.26 3.67 14.87
C SER A 77 8.75 4.65 13.80
N THR A 78 9.08 5.86 14.22
CA THR A 78 9.57 6.92 13.33
C THR A 78 10.99 6.62 12.82
N GLU A 79 11.81 5.92 13.60
CA GLU A 79 13.17 5.53 13.22
C GLU A 79 13.16 4.57 12.03
N ARG A 80 12.24 3.60 12.01
CA ARG A 80 12.12 2.69 10.86
C ARG A 80 11.69 3.42 9.60
N ALA A 81 10.78 4.39 9.72
CA ALA A 81 10.38 5.23 8.59
C ALA A 81 11.59 6.00 8.03
N GLN A 82 12.35 6.67 8.89
CA GLN A 82 13.56 7.39 8.49
C GLN A 82 14.59 6.45 7.83
N GLN A 83 14.86 5.29 8.43
CA GLN A 83 15.81 4.32 7.90
C GLN A 83 15.46 3.87 6.47
N VAL A 84 14.18 3.60 6.18
CA VAL A 84 13.76 3.16 4.84
C VAL A 84 13.84 4.29 3.82
N LEU A 85 13.56 5.52 4.23
CA LEU A 85 13.77 6.71 3.40
C LEU A 85 15.27 6.90 3.09
N ASP A 86 16.14 6.74 4.08
CA ASP A 86 17.60 6.80 3.91
C ASP A 86 18.14 5.68 2.99
N GLN A 87 17.41 4.56 2.87
CA GLN A 87 17.70 3.48 1.94
C GLN A 87 17.28 3.78 0.48
N GLY A 88 16.65 4.93 0.24
CA GLY A 88 16.28 5.41 -1.09
C GLY A 88 14.78 5.39 -1.39
N ALA A 89 13.93 5.00 -0.45
CA ALA A 89 12.48 5.10 -0.65
C ALA A 89 12.06 6.56 -0.80
N GLN A 90 11.14 6.85 -1.73
CA GLN A 90 10.58 8.20 -1.89
C GLN A 90 9.56 8.51 -0.79
N ARG A 91 8.77 7.50 -0.42
CA ARG A 91 7.72 7.60 0.60
C ARG A 91 7.60 6.29 1.37
N VAL A 92 7.03 6.36 2.57
CA VAL A 92 6.68 5.18 3.39
C VAL A 92 5.17 5.08 3.58
N ILE A 93 4.67 3.85 3.52
CA ILE A 93 3.26 3.50 3.69
C ILE A 93 3.05 3.02 5.12
N ILE A 94 2.29 3.78 5.89
CA ILE A 94 1.97 3.47 7.29
C ILE A 94 0.53 2.97 7.36
N GLY A 95 0.35 1.69 7.66
CA GLY A 95 -0.97 1.06 7.77
C GLY A 95 -1.41 0.91 9.23
N SER A 96 -1.36 -0.32 9.74
CA SER A 96 -1.93 -0.67 11.05
C SER A 96 -1.49 0.17 12.25
N ALA A 97 -0.32 0.83 12.21
CA ALA A 97 0.14 1.68 13.30
C ALA A 97 -0.64 3.01 13.43
N LEU A 98 -1.36 3.41 12.38
CA LEU A 98 -2.26 4.57 12.39
C LEU A 98 -3.60 4.30 13.09
N PHE A 99 -3.87 3.07 13.50
CA PHE A 99 -5.14 2.68 14.09
C PHE A 99 -4.91 1.98 15.42
N SER A 100 -5.52 2.49 16.49
CA SER A 100 -5.48 1.80 17.77
C SER A 100 -6.26 0.49 17.66
N ALA A 101 -5.70 -0.58 18.23
CA ALA A 101 -6.35 -1.89 18.27
C ALA A 101 -7.16 -2.10 19.56
N GLU A 102 -7.49 -1.02 20.27
CA GLU A 102 -8.33 -1.06 21.47
C GLU A 102 -9.72 -1.57 21.08
N GLN A 103 -10.19 -2.63 21.73
CA GLN A 103 -11.38 -3.36 21.29
C GLN A 103 -12.67 -2.55 21.46
N ASP A 104 -12.72 -1.68 22.48
CA ASP A 104 -13.96 -0.99 22.85
C ASP A 104 -14.11 0.39 22.21
N SER A 105 -13.02 1.02 21.79
CA SER A 105 -13.06 2.34 21.14
C SER A 105 -11.82 2.55 20.26
N PRO A 106 -11.70 1.85 19.12
CA PRO A 106 -10.59 2.07 18.21
C PRO A 106 -10.65 3.48 17.65
N THR A 107 -9.50 4.14 17.63
CA THR A 107 -9.32 5.52 17.20
C THR A 107 -8.19 5.62 16.18
N VAL A 108 -8.20 6.69 15.41
CA VAL A 108 -7.07 7.05 14.57
C VAL A 108 -5.96 7.59 15.46
N ASN A 109 -4.75 7.04 15.33
CA ASN A 109 -3.60 7.47 16.09
C ASN A 109 -2.97 8.73 15.45
N THR A 110 -3.69 9.84 15.55
CA THR A 110 -3.25 11.14 15.01
C THR A 110 -1.98 11.66 15.67
N ALA A 111 -1.74 11.33 16.94
CA ALA A 111 -0.50 11.66 17.64
C ALA A 111 0.71 11.02 16.95
N PHE A 112 0.65 9.72 16.64
CA PHE A 112 1.73 9.04 15.92
C PHE A 112 1.85 9.52 14.47
N ALA A 113 0.72 9.81 13.80
CA ALA A 113 0.75 10.39 12.46
C ALA A 113 1.45 11.76 12.45
N ALA A 114 1.18 12.62 13.44
CA ALA A 114 1.82 13.91 13.60
C ALA A 114 3.31 13.77 13.92
N GLU A 115 3.69 12.83 14.78
CA GLU A 115 5.10 12.53 15.10
C GLU A 115 5.88 12.08 13.86
N LEU A 116 5.31 11.17 13.07
CA LEU A 116 5.87 10.75 11.78
C LEU A 116 6.04 11.95 10.84
N ALA A 117 4.99 12.76 10.68
CA ALA A 117 5.03 13.92 9.78
C ALA A 117 6.08 14.95 10.20
N ALA A 118 6.23 15.18 11.52
CA ALA A 118 7.26 16.05 12.07
C ALA A 118 8.67 15.49 11.88
N THR A 119 8.82 14.16 11.92
CA THR A 119 10.13 13.49 11.80
C THR A 119 10.61 13.41 10.35
N VAL A 120 9.77 12.90 9.45
CA VAL A 120 10.19 12.57 8.08
C VAL A 120 9.64 13.51 7.00
N GLY A 121 8.65 14.33 7.35
CA GLY A 121 7.91 15.19 6.42
C GLY A 121 6.62 14.54 5.92
N ALA A 122 5.51 15.27 5.95
CA ALA A 122 4.20 14.78 5.49
C ALA A 122 4.21 14.39 4.00
N GLU A 123 5.05 15.03 3.18
CA GLU A 123 5.25 14.74 1.77
C GLU A 123 5.78 13.31 1.52
N LYS A 124 6.42 12.71 2.53
CA LYS A 124 6.99 11.36 2.48
C LYS A 124 6.09 10.29 3.08
N LEU A 125 4.90 10.66 3.56
CA LEU A 125 3.98 9.74 4.20
C LEU A 125 2.79 9.40 3.32
N VAL A 126 2.47 8.11 3.29
CA VAL A 126 1.26 7.55 2.70
C VAL A 126 0.48 6.80 3.79
N ALA A 127 -0.79 7.15 4.01
CA ALA A 127 -1.64 6.40 4.92
C ALA A 127 -2.24 5.18 4.23
N GLY A 128 -1.96 3.99 4.75
CA GLY A 128 -2.55 2.72 4.30
C GLY A 128 -3.91 2.48 4.96
N ILE A 129 -4.98 2.46 4.17
CA ILE A 129 -6.36 2.22 4.56
C ILE A 129 -6.82 0.90 3.95
N ASP A 130 -6.43 -0.22 4.56
CA ASP A 130 -6.87 -1.54 4.12
C ASP A 130 -8.27 -1.81 4.69
N THR A 131 -9.21 -2.28 3.88
CA THR A 131 -10.56 -2.60 4.37
C THR A 131 -11.03 -4.00 3.99
N LYS A 132 -11.69 -4.63 4.96
CA LYS A 132 -12.33 -5.94 4.83
C LYS A 132 -13.73 -5.85 5.41
N ASN A 133 -14.74 -6.21 4.63
CA ASN A 133 -16.16 -6.02 4.97
C ASN A 133 -16.48 -4.56 5.38
N GLY A 134 -15.90 -3.59 4.67
CA GLY A 134 -16.12 -2.15 4.91
C GLY A 134 -15.48 -1.57 6.17
N ARG A 135 -14.71 -2.35 6.92
CA ARG A 135 -14.02 -1.92 8.14
C ARG A 135 -12.51 -1.96 7.97
N ILE A 136 -11.80 -1.06 8.64
CA ILE A 136 -10.33 -1.01 8.58
C ILE A 136 -9.74 -2.31 9.11
N ALA A 137 -8.91 -2.93 8.29
CA ALA A 137 -8.18 -4.15 8.56
C ALA A 137 -6.78 -3.81 9.10
N VAL A 138 -6.36 -4.50 10.15
CA VAL A 138 -5.08 -4.29 10.84
C VAL A 138 -4.37 -5.61 11.08
N LYS A 139 -3.11 -5.55 11.53
CA LYS A 139 -2.26 -6.72 11.84
C LYS A 139 -2.10 -7.66 10.62
N GLY A 140 -1.84 -7.08 9.45
CA GLY A 140 -1.75 -7.84 8.19
C GLY A 140 -3.07 -8.53 7.83
N TRP A 141 -4.17 -7.79 7.94
CA TRP A 141 -5.55 -8.21 7.63
C TRP A 141 -6.14 -9.32 8.50
N LYS A 142 -5.44 -9.73 9.57
CA LYS A 142 -5.88 -10.76 10.53
C LYS A 142 -6.91 -10.25 11.52
N ALA A 143 -7.09 -8.94 11.65
CA ALA A 143 -8.08 -8.32 12.52
C ALA A 143 -8.72 -7.11 11.83
N SER A 144 -9.88 -6.69 12.33
CA SER A 144 -10.55 -5.46 11.90
C SER A 144 -10.91 -4.62 13.11
N VAL A 145 -10.86 -3.30 12.96
CA VAL A 145 -11.30 -2.34 13.98
C VAL A 145 -12.63 -1.71 13.59
N ALA A 146 -13.31 -1.06 14.55
CA ALA A 146 -14.56 -0.34 14.35
C ALA A 146 -14.44 1.03 13.69
N LEU A 147 -13.49 1.16 12.75
CA LEU A 147 -13.26 2.37 11.99
C LEU A 147 -13.54 2.12 10.51
N THR A 148 -14.02 3.16 9.84
CA THR A 148 -14.22 3.20 8.39
C THR A 148 -13.26 4.20 7.73
N PRO A 149 -13.03 4.11 6.41
CA PRO A 149 -12.27 5.12 5.67
C PRO A 149 -12.84 6.53 5.84
N ASP A 150 -14.17 6.64 5.91
CA ASP A 150 -14.91 7.89 6.06
C ASP A 150 -14.61 8.59 7.41
N GLN A 151 -14.23 7.82 8.44
CA GLN A 151 -13.73 8.36 9.71
C GLN A 151 -12.22 8.64 9.66
N ALA A 152 -11.45 7.70 9.12
CA ALA A 152 -9.99 7.76 9.19
C ALA A 152 -9.34 8.80 8.27
N ILE A 153 -9.83 8.95 7.04
CA ILE A 153 -9.19 9.81 6.04
C ILE A 153 -9.16 11.28 6.47
N PRO A 154 -10.28 11.89 6.91
CA PRO A 154 -10.27 13.28 7.36
C PRO A 154 -9.31 13.55 8.53
N GLU A 155 -9.19 12.61 9.46
CA GLU A 155 -8.29 12.74 10.62
C GLU A 155 -6.80 12.65 10.23
N LEU A 156 -6.48 11.89 9.18
CA LEU A 156 -5.10 11.67 8.72
C LEU A 156 -4.65 12.66 7.64
N ASP A 157 -5.58 13.32 6.92
CA ASP A 157 -5.29 14.22 5.79
C ASP A 157 -4.24 15.31 6.08
N PRO A 158 -4.20 15.92 7.29
CA PRO A 158 -3.19 16.93 7.62
C PRO A 158 -1.75 16.39 7.65
N PHE A 159 -1.57 15.08 7.85
CA PHE A 159 -0.28 14.47 8.18
C PHE A 159 0.35 13.69 7.02
N VAL A 160 -0.37 13.50 5.90
CA VAL A 160 0.09 12.65 4.79
C VAL A 160 -0.05 13.31 3.43
N SER A 161 0.75 12.85 2.48
CA SER A 161 0.72 13.29 1.09
C SER A 161 -0.28 12.51 0.22
N ALA A 162 -0.59 11.28 0.65
CA ALA A 162 -1.41 10.35 -0.10
C ALA A 162 -2.10 9.33 0.80
N PHE A 163 -3.15 8.74 0.27
CA PHE A 163 -3.84 7.59 0.83
C PHE A 163 -3.71 6.40 -0.12
N LEU A 164 -3.32 5.25 0.41
CA LEU A 164 -3.42 3.96 -0.25
C LEU A 164 -4.60 3.20 0.34
N TYR A 165 -5.67 3.05 -0.43
CA TYR A 165 -6.81 2.23 -0.03
C TYR A 165 -6.73 0.86 -0.68
N THR A 166 -6.81 -0.20 0.13
CA THR A 166 -6.83 -1.58 -0.36
C THR A 166 -8.19 -2.21 -0.11
N HIS A 167 -8.86 -2.64 -1.17
CA HIS A 167 -10.08 -3.44 -1.08
C HIS A 167 -9.73 -4.92 -0.89
N VAL A 168 -9.51 -5.34 0.36
CA VAL A 168 -9.01 -6.68 0.71
C VAL A 168 -9.99 -7.77 0.25
N ASP A 169 -11.29 -7.48 0.23
CA ASP A 169 -12.32 -8.44 -0.19
C ASP A 169 -12.16 -8.87 -1.66
N GLY A 170 -11.60 -8.03 -2.54
CA GLY A 170 -11.35 -8.31 -3.96
C GLY A 170 -9.89 -8.67 -4.30
N GLU A 171 -9.01 -8.72 -3.30
CA GLU A 171 -7.57 -8.73 -3.52
C GLU A 171 -7.02 -10.05 -4.08
N GLY A 172 -6.25 -9.94 -5.17
CA GLY A 172 -5.70 -11.08 -5.90
C GLY A 172 -6.74 -11.92 -6.65
N MET A 173 -8.01 -11.49 -6.71
CA MET A 173 -9.08 -12.24 -7.39
C MET A 173 -9.30 -11.85 -8.85
N MET A 174 -8.81 -10.68 -9.26
CA MET A 174 -9.03 -10.13 -10.60
C MET A 174 -10.53 -10.03 -10.95
N GLN A 175 -11.36 -9.57 -10.02
CA GLN A 175 -12.81 -9.41 -10.21
C GLN A 175 -13.23 -7.97 -10.58
N GLY A 176 -12.27 -7.04 -10.62
CA GLY A 176 -12.50 -5.62 -10.81
C GLY A 176 -12.55 -4.86 -9.49
N PHE A 177 -12.13 -3.59 -9.53
CA PHE A 177 -12.22 -2.69 -8.38
C PHE A 177 -13.59 -1.99 -8.35
N PRO A 178 -14.28 -1.90 -7.20
CA PRO A 178 -15.55 -1.18 -7.11
C PRO A 178 -15.38 0.34 -7.30
N LEU A 179 -15.74 0.86 -8.48
CA LEU A 179 -15.56 2.29 -8.82
C LEU A 179 -16.36 3.25 -7.92
N ASP A 180 -17.50 2.80 -7.39
CA ASP A 180 -18.31 3.56 -6.43
C ASP A 180 -17.55 3.84 -5.13
N ILE A 181 -16.70 2.89 -4.70
CA ILE A 181 -15.80 3.08 -3.56
C ILE A 181 -14.77 4.16 -3.89
N ALA A 182 -14.10 4.11 -5.06
CA ALA A 182 -13.14 5.13 -5.46
C ALA A 182 -13.79 6.53 -5.51
N ALA A 183 -14.97 6.63 -6.13
CA ALA A 183 -15.72 7.88 -6.20
C ALA A 183 -16.10 8.41 -4.80
N ARG A 184 -16.43 7.53 -3.85
CA ARG A 184 -16.68 7.91 -2.44
C ARG A 184 -15.43 8.44 -1.77
N LEU A 185 -14.34 7.68 -1.81
CA LEU A 185 -13.08 8.03 -1.17
C LEU A 185 -12.51 9.35 -1.71
N ARG A 186 -12.66 9.59 -3.02
CA ARG A 186 -12.21 10.82 -3.66
C ARG A 186 -12.82 12.07 -3.04
N ARG A 187 -14.05 11.99 -2.51
CA ARG A 187 -14.73 13.12 -1.86
C ARG A 187 -14.22 13.43 -0.45
N LEU A 188 -13.47 12.51 0.17
CA LEU A 188 -13.00 12.64 1.55
C LEU A 188 -11.68 13.40 1.68
N THR A 189 -10.92 13.54 0.58
CA THR A 189 -9.57 14.11 0.60
C THR A 189 -9.27 14.80 -0.73
N GLN A 190 -8.36 15.77 -0.73
CA GLN A 190 -7.75 16.34 -1.95
C GLN A 190 -6.32 15.82 -2.20
N ARG A 191 -5.78 15.01 -1.29
CA ARG A 191 -4.47 14.36 -1.41
C ARG A 191 -4.48 13.32 -2.52
N GLN A 192 -3.32 12.84 -2.92
CA GLN A 192 -3.26 11.73 -3.89
C GLN A 192 -4.04 10.53 -3.33
N LEU A 193 -4.97 10.00 -4.11
CA LEU A 193 -5.72 8.79 -3.76
C LEU A 193 -5.20 7.66 -4.63
N ILE A 194 -4.72 6.62 -4.00
CA ILE A 194 -4.24 5.40 -4.63
C ILE A 194 -5.17 4.28 -4.19
N VAL A 195 -5.66 3.47 -5.13
CA VAL A 195 -6.51 2.32 -4.83
C VAL A 195 -5.88 1.02 -5.30
N ALA A 196 -6.13 -0.05 -4.55
CA ALA A 196 -5.64 -1.40 -4.81
C ALA A 196 -6.72 -2.44 -4.48
N GLY A 197 -6.52 -3.67 -4.96
CA GLY A 197 -7.38 -4.81 -4.63
C GLY A 197 -8.39 -5.15 -5.72
N GLY A 198 -8.00 -6.03 -6.65
CA GLY A 198 -8.92 -6.65 -7.62
C GLY A 198 -8.91 -6.06 -9.03
N ILE A 199 -8.13 -5.00 -9.28
CA ILE A 199 -7.97 -4.38 -10.61
C ILE A 199 -7.45 -5.42 -11.61
N ARG A 200 -8.09 -5.49 -12.78
CA ARG A 200 -7.88 -6.57 -13.76
C ARG A 200 -7.72 -6.11 -15.21
N SER A 201 -8.00 -4.84 -15.54
CA SER A 201 -7.87 -4.36 -16.92
C SER A 201 -7.39 -2.91 -17.03
N GLN A 202 -6.88 -2.54 -18.22
CA GLN A 202 -6.51 -1.16 -18.52
C GLN A 202 -7.69 -0.20 -18.45
N GLN A 203 -8.87 -0.62 -18.91
CA GLN A 203 -10.07 0.21 -18.85
C GLN A 203 -10.41 0.61 -17.41
N GLU A 204 -10.28 -0.31 -16.44
CA GLU A 204 -10.51 0.01 -15.02
C GLU A 204 -9.49 1.03 -14.49
N ILE A 205 -8.24 0.99 -14.95
CA ILE A 205 -7.22 1.97 -14.59
C ILE A 205 -7.59 3.35 -15.15
N ASP A 206 -8.07 3.40 -16.40
CA ASP A 206 -8.46 4.65 -17.05
C ASP A 206 -9.71 5.26 -16.36
N ASP A 207 -10.68 4.43 -16.01
CA ASP A 207 -11.88 4.84 -15.27
C ASP A 207 -11.53 5.38 -13.87
N LEU A 208 -10.62 4.70 -13.15
CA LEU A 208 -10.09 5.19 -11.86
C LEU A 208 -9.34 6.51 -12.01
N HIS A 209 -8.56 6.65 -13.08
CA HIS A 209 -7.85 7.89 -13.36
C HIS A 209 -8.81 9.06 -13.62
N ALA A 210 -9.89 8.83 -14.38
CA ALA A 210 -10.93 9.82 -14.61
C ALA A 210 -11.64 10.25 -13.30
N LEU A 211 -11.69 9.37 -12.31
CA LEU A 211 -12.19 9.68 -10.96
C LEU A 211 -11.13 10.36 -10.05
N GLY A 212 -9.93 10.65 -10.57
CA GLY A 212 -8.84 11.25 -9.79
C GLY A 212 -8.18 10.29 -8.80
N ALA A 213 -8.16 9.00 -9.12
CA ALA A 213 -7.45 7.97 -8.36
C ALA A 213 -6.36 7.30 -9.20
N ASP A 214 -5.25 6.96 -8.55
CA ASP A 214 -4.21 6.11 -9.10
C ASP A 214 -4.47 4.64 -8.72
N ALA A 215 -3.95 3.73 -9.53
CA ALA A 215 -4.26 2.30 -9.47
C ALA A 215 -2.98 1.52 -9.17
N VAL A 216 -2.89 0.88 -8.01
CA VAL A 216 -1.86 -0.11 -7.74
C VAL A 216 -2.28 -1.45 -8.30
N VAL A 217 -1.42 -2.05 -9.12
CA VAL A 217 -1.71 -3.32 -9.79
C VAL A 217 -0.56 -4.29 -9.56
N GLY A 218 -0.89 -5.44 -8.95
CA GLY A 218 -0.02 -6.59 -8.79
C GLY A 218 -0.44 -7.70 -9.75
N MET A 219 -1.23 -8.65 -9.25
CA MET A 219 -1.57 -9.92 -9.91
C MET A 219 -1.81 -9.84 -11.43
N ALA A 220 -2.60 -8.87 -11.92
CA ALA A 220 -2.93 -8.75 -13.34
C ALA A 220 -1.70 -8.52 -14.24
N ILE A 221 -0.66 -7.86 -13.73
CA ILE A 221 0.62 -7.71 -14.42
C ILE A 221 1.38 -9.04 -14.43
N TYR A 222 1.41 -9.75 -13.30
CA TYR A 222 2.16 -11.01 -13.16
C TYR A 222 1.53 -12.18 -13.91
N THR A 223 0.25 -12.09 -14.25
CA THR A 223 -0.46 -13.08 -15.09
C THR A 223 -0.63 -12.61 -16.54
N ASP A 224 0.10 -11.56 -16.96
CA ASP A 224 0.06 -10.96 -18.29
C ASP A 224 -1.35 -10.52 -18.78
N ALA A 225 -2.28 -10.29 -17.85
CA ALA A 225 -3.60 -9.74 -18.16
C ALA A 225 -3.53 -8.24 -18.50
N ILE A 226 -2.54 -7.54 -17.95
CA ILE A 226 -2.18 -6.17 -18.29
C ILE A 226 -0.71 -6.17 -18.71
N ALA A 227 -0.45 -5.68 -19.92
CA ALA A 227 0.90 -5.51 -20.43
C ALA A 227 1.57 -4.29 -19.80
N VAL A 228 2.83 -4.45 -19.37
CA VAL A 228 3.67 -3.42 -18.76
C VAL A 228 5.10 -3.48 -19.25
#